data_AF-A0A953ITA5-F1
#
_entry.id   AF-A0A953ITA5-F1
#
_cell.length_a   1.000
_cell.length_b   1.000
_cell.length_c   1.000
_cell.angle_alpha   90.00
_cell.angle_beta   90.00
_cell.angle_gamma   90.00
#
_symmetry.space_group_name_H-M   'P 1'
#
loop_
_entity.id
_entity.type
_entity.pdbx_description
1 polymer ?
#
loop_
_entity_poly.entity_id
_entity_poly.type
_entity_poly.pdbx_seq_one_letter_code
_entity_poly.pdbx_strand_id
1 'polypeptide(L)'
;MTTARDGCRLFASVTGEGEPLFLIPGLGGSSTFWAAIVPLLQSRFKVILMDHRGTGKSDRPEQPYSVELLARDAVDVLDHFNIPSAHIVGHSTGGAIAQVLAIDHASRVKSIVLSGSWAKPDPQFTLLFESRLAILKDAGAQAYAATGFFLACPPEWIRENFADIKAAIERAEEDFAPVDVVAERIKMILRFDRTADLHRIATPTLVLAALDDAIIPFHMSESLLRAIMGAQLTVVHGGHFFPRVDPPAFADHVAGFIEAAQIG
;
A
#
# COMPACT_ATOMS: atom_id res chain seq x y z
N MET A 1 15.01 12.79 -4.35
CA MET A 1 14.70 12.25 -5.69
C MET A 1 15.75 11.20 -5.99
N THR A 2 15.33 9.97 -6.30
CA THR A 2 16.19 8.91 -6.82
C THR A 2 15.85 8.65 -8.29
N THR A 3 16.70 7.89 -8.98
CA THR A 3 16.49 7.48 -10.37
C THR A 3 16.50 5.96 -10.41
N ALA A 4 15.39 5.36 -10.85
CA ALA A 4 15.29 3.94 -11.12
C ALA A 4 16.26 3.53 -12.24
N ARG A 5 16.59 2.24 -12.33
CA ARG A 5 17.57 1.73 -13.31
C ARG A 5 17.17 1.98 -14.77
N ASP A 6 15.88 2.16 -15.04
CA ASP A 6 15.33 2.51 -16.35
C ASP A 6 15.26 4.02 -16.62
N GLY A 7 15.76 4.86 -15.70
CA GLY A 7 15.80 6.31 -15.82
C GLY A 7 14.58 7.04 -15.23
N CYS A 8 13.55 6.33 -14.75
CA CYS A 8 12.38 6.96 -14.12
C CYS A 8 12.79 7.63 -12.80
N ARG A 9 12.46 8.92 -12.61
CA ARG A 9 12.72 9.58 -11.32
C ARG A 9 11.63 9.25 -10.31
N LEU A 10 12.06 8.85 -9.12
CA LEU A 10 11.18 8.48 -8.03
C LEU A 10 11.42 9.43 -6.85
N PHE A 11 10.34 9.99 -6.33
CA PHE A 11 10.38 10.67 -5.05
C PHE A 11 10.48 9.64 -3.94
N ALA A 12 11.53 9.76 -3.13
CA ALA A 12 11.74 8.91 -1.97
C ALA A 12 12.45 9.72 -0.88
N SER A 13 12.20 9.37 0.38
CA SER A 13 12.80 10.01 1.54
C SER A 13 13.04 9.01 2.66
N VAL A 14 13.93 9.37 3.58
CA VAL A 14 14.23 8.62 4.80
C VAL A 14 14.14 9.56 5.99
N THR A 15 13.55 9.10 7.09
CA THR A 15 13.52 9.81 8.38
C THR A 15 13.70 8.82 9.53
N GLY A 16 14.11 9.31 10.69
CA GLY A 16 14.38 8.48 11.85
C GLY A 16 15.69 7.69 11.76
N GLU A 17 15.95 6.93 12.82
CA GLU A 17 17.14 6.09 12.99
C GLU A 17 16.73 4.68 13.45
N GLY A 18 17.65 3.72 13.37
CA GLY A 18 17.40 2.34 13.76
C GLY A 18 17.16 1.40 12.57
N GLU A 19 16.36 0.36 12.80
CA GLU A 19 16.14 -0.70 11.81
C GLU A 19 15.37 -0.18 10.58
N PRO A 20 15.78 -0.52 9.34
CA PRO A 20 15.12 -0.03 8.13
C PRO A 20 13.68 -0.55 8.01
N LEU A 21 12.73 0.38 7.87
CA LEU A 21 11.30 0.11 7.73
C LEU A 21 10.75 0.86 6.51
N PHE A 22 10.37 0.13 5.46
CA PHE A 22 9.84 0.71 4.24
C PHE A 22 8.30 0.68 4.25
N LEU A 23 7.67 1.86 4.30
CA LEU A 23 6.23 2.00 4.17
C LEU A 23 5.84 2.24 2.71
N ILE A 24 5.09 1.31 2.12
CA ILE A 24 4.67 1.33 0.71
C ILE A 24 3.16 1.58 0.63
N PRO A 25 2.72 2.73 0.07
CA PRO A 25 1.31 3.12 0.03
C PRO A 25 0.47 2.26 -0.92
N GLY A 26 -0.85 2.43 -0.84
CA GLY A 26 -1.81 1.73 -1.70
C GLY A 26 -1.90 2.28 -3.12
N LEU A 27 -3.05 2.04 -3.77
CA LEU A 27 -3.27 2.45 -5.15
C LEU A 27 -3.09 3.95 -5.36
N GLY A 28 -3.34 4.82 -4.37
CA GLY A 28 -3.04 6.26 -4.49
C GLY A 28 -1.56 6.58 -4.74
N GLY A 29 -0.65 5.69 -4.34
CA GLY A 29 0.79 5.72 -4.63
C GLY A 29 1.60 6.82 -3.96
N SER A 30 0.96 7.84 -3.39
CA SER A 30 1.63 8.90 -2.64
C SER A 30 2.03 8.46 -1.24
N SER A 31 3.27 8.75 -0.85
CA SER A 31 3.80 8.50 0.48
C SER A 31 3.13 9.34 1.56
N THR A 32 2.40 10.40 1.18
CA THR A 32 1.61 11.22 2.12
C THR A 32 0.52 10.43 2.83
N PHE A 33 0.12 9.26 2.31
CA PHE A 33 -0.75 8.32 3.02
C PHE A 33 -0.21 7.97 4.42
N TRP A 34 1.12 7.93 4.57
CA TRP A 34 1.78 7.59 5.82
C TRP A 34 2.05 8.79 6.74
N ALA A 35 1.56 9.99 6.42
CA ALA A 35 1.90 11.21 7.16
C ALA A 35 1.54 11.14 8.67
N ALA A 36 0.46 10.46 9.03
CA ALA A 36 0.07 10.25 10.44
C ALA A 36 0.82 9.08 11.12
N ILE A 37 1.38 8.16 10.34
CA ILE A 37 2.10 6.97 10.84
C ILE A 37 3.58 7.27 11.06
N VAL A 38 4.21 8.06 10.18
CA VAL A 38 5.64 8.37 10.25
C VAL A 38 6.07 8.92 11.61
N PRO A 39 5.37 9.91 12.22
CA PRO A 39 5.74 10.41 13.55
C PRO A 39 5.70 9.36 14.66
N LEU A 40 4.87 8.34 14.52
CA LEU A 40 4.67 7.28 15.50
C LEU A 40 5.75 6.18 15.40
N LEU A 41 6.40 6.04 14.24
CA LEU A 41 7.39 4.99 13.98
C LEU A 41 8.83 5.51 13.87
N GLN A 42 9.04 6.77 13.48
CA GLN A 42 10.39 7.31 13.21
C GLN A 42 11.30 7.42 14.44
N SER A 43 10.75 7.31 15.66
CA SER A 43 11.55 7.25 16.89
C SER A 43 12.15 5.86 17.16
N ARG A 44 11.64 4.82 16.49
CA ARG A 44 12.05 3.41 16.66
C ARG A 44 12.72 2.83 15.41
N PHE A 45 12.39 3.36 14.24
CA PHE A 45 12.81 2.82 12.95
C PHE A 45 13.36 3.91 12.02
N LYS A 46 14.26 3.47 11.13
CA LYS A 46 14.67 4.25 9.96
C LYS A 46 13.60 4.08 8.88
N VAL A 47 12.65 5.00 8.85
CA VAL A 47 11.47 4.93 7.99
C VAL A 47 11.80 5.41 6.57
N ILE A 48 11.60 4.53 5.58
CA ILE A 48 11.73 4.81 4.15
C ILE A 48 10.35 5.00 3.54
N LEU A 49 10.25 6.03 2.70
CA LEU A 49 9.04 6.41 1.98
C LEU A 49 9.34 6.53 0.49
N MET A 50 8.33 6.22 -0.34
CA MET A 50 8.38 6.34 -1.80
C MET A 50 7.01 6.78 -2.32
N ASP A 51 7.01 7.70 -3.28
CA ASP A 51 5.89 7.86 -4.20
C ASP A 51 6.05 6.86 -5.34
N HIS A 52 5.04 6.05 -5.63
CA HIS A 52 5.09 5.14 -6.78
C HIS A 52 5.31 5.93 -8.07
N ARG A 53 6.05 5.37 -9.04
CA ARG A 53 5.98 5.89 -10.42
C ARG A 53 4.51 6.00 -10.86
N GLY A 54 4.20 7.06 -11.58
CA GLY A 54 2.83 7.42 -11.94
C GLY A 54 2.08 8.22 -10.87
N THR A 55 2.67 8.57 -9.73
CA THR A 55 1.97 9.27 -8.64
C THR A 55 2.82 10.27 -7.88
N GLY A 56 2.16 11.12 -7.10
CA GLY A 56 2.83 12.07 -6.21
C GLY A 56 3.84 12.93 -6.96
N LYS A 57 5.05 12.98 -6.43
CA LYS A 57 6.20 13.72 -6.96
C LYS A 57 7.12 12.87 -7.87
N SER A 58 6.81 11.59 -8.05
CA SER A 58 7.53 10.73 -9.00
C SER A 58 7.11 11.01 -10.44
N ASP A 59 7.98 10.65 -11.39
CA ASP A 59 7.66 10.74 -12.82
C ASP A 59 6.44 9.88 -13.16
N ARG A 60 5.70 10.30 -14.19
CA ARG A 60 4.43 9.69 -14.61
C ARG A 60 4.50 9.21 -16.07
N PRO A 61 5.38 8.24 -16.38
CA PRO A 61 5.55 7.77 -17.76
C PRO A 61 4.24 7.18 -18.32
N GLU A 62 3.96 7.47 -19.58
CA GLU A 62 2.89 6.81 -20.33
C GLU A 62 3.34 5.40 -20.71
N GLN A 63 3.06 4.45 -19.84
CA GLN A 63 3.44 3.05 -20.02
C GLN A 63 2.50 2.11 -19.27
N PRO A 64 2.47 0.82 -19.62
CA PRO A 64 1.84 -0.18 -18.78
C PRO A 64 2.50 -0.26 -17.39
N TYR A 65 1.68 -0.31 -16.35
CA TYR A 65 2.14 -0.54 -14.98
C TYR A 65 1.93 -2.01 -14.57
N SER A 66 2.86 -2.52 -13.77
CA SER A 66 2.82 -3.86 -13.16
C SER A 66 3.29 -3.75 -11.70
N VAL A 67 2.80 -4.64 -10.83
CA VAL A 67 3.23 -4.67 -9.42
C VAL A 67 4.72 -5.01 -9.33
N GLU A 68 5.21 -5.83 -10.26
CA GLU A 68 6.61 -6.20 -10.43
C GLU A 68 7.51 -5.05 -10.83
N LEU A 69 7.00 -4.09 -11.60
CA LEU A 69 7.72 -2.87 -11.88
C LEU A 69 7.84 -2.02 -10.61
N LEU A 70 6.75 -1.85 -9.87
CA LEU A 70 6.76 -1.09 -8.61
C LEU A 70 7.63 -1.75 -7.51
N ALA A 71 7.72 -3.08 -7.50
CA ALA A 71 8.64 -3.81 -6.62
C ALA A 71 10.11 -3.55 -6.99
N ARG A 72 10.44 -3.51 -8.29
CA ARG A 72 11.79 -3.14 -8.75
C ARG A 72 12.13 -1.70 -8.37
N ASP A 73 11.17 -0.78 -8.44
CA ASP A 73 11.35 0.59 -7.95
C ASP A 73 11.70 0.65 -6.46
N ALA A 74 11.00 -0.14 -5.64
CA ALA A 74 11.30 -0.22 -4.22
C ALA A 74 12.74 -0.73 -3.98
N VAL A 75 13.20 -1.71 -4.76
CA VAL A 75 14.60 -2.18 -4.73
C VAL A 75 15.57 -1.07 -5.11
N ASP A 76 15.28 -0.29 -6.16
CA ASP A 76 16.11 0.82 -6.60
C ASP A 76 16.15 1.97 -5.55
N VAL A 77 15.05 2.20 -4.84
CA VAL A 77 15.00 3.13 -3.69
C VAL A 77 15.89 2.64 -2.54
N LEU A 78 15.83 1.35 -2.20
CA LEU A 78 16.70 0.77 -1.17
C LEU A 78 18.18 0.89 -1.56
N ASP A 79 18.53 0.61 -2.81
CA ASP A 79 19.89 0.77 -3.33
C ASP A 79 20.37 2.22 -3.23
N HIS A 80 19.52 3.19 -3.60
CA HIS A 80 19.85 4.61 -3.53
C HIS A 80 20.23 5.08 -2.12
N PHE A 81 19.54 4.57 -1.09
CA PHE A 81 19.84 4.89 0.30
C PHE A 81 20.89 3.97 0.94
N ASN A 82 21.52 3.09 0.16
CA ASN A 82 22.46 2.07 0.62
C ASN A 82 21.87 1.17 1.73
N ILE A 83 20.63 0.71 1.55
CA ILE A 83 19.91 -0.15 2.48
C ILE A 83 19.85 -1.58 1.89
N PRO A 84 20.62 -2.54 2.43
CA PRO A 84 20.65 -3.89 1.89
C PRO A 84 19.31 -4.63 2.04
N SER A 85 18.63 -4.46 3.17
CA SER A 85 17.32 -5.06 3.42
C SER A 85 16.51 -4.27 4.44
N ALA A 86 15.18 -4.40 4.39
CA ALA A 86 14.25 -3.68 5.28
C ALA A 86 13.05 -4.55 5.69
N HIS A 87 12.42 -4.18 6.80
CA HIS A 87 11.05 -4.59 7.10
C HIS A 87 10.11 -3.82 6.16
N ILE A 88 9.13 -4.49 5.56
CA ILE A 88 8.24 -3.88 4.56
C ILE A 88 6.81 -3.83 5.10
N VAL A 89 6.21 -2.65 5.13
CA VAL A 89 4.78 -2.48 5.44
C VAL A 89 4.09 -2.00 4.18
N GLY A 90 3.27 -2.88 3.60
CA GLY A 90 2.54 -2.60 2.39
C GLY A 90 1.05 -2.50 2.64
N HIS A 91 0.46 -1.34 2.36
CA HIS A 91 -0.99 -1.16 2.42
C HIS A 91 -1.64 -1.37 1.04
N SER A 92 -2.68 -2.19 0.94
CA SER A 92 -3.43 -2.40 -0.31
C SER A 92 -2.52 -2.84 -1.45
N THR A 93 -2.39 -2.07 -2.53
CA THR A 93 -1.41 -2.29 -3.61
C THR A 93 0.03 -2.39 -3.08
N GLY A 94 0.40 -1.65 -2.03
CA GLY A 94 1.68 -1.79 -1.37
C GLY A 94 1.90 -3.17 -0.76
N GLY A 95 0.83 -3.84 -0.32
CA GLY A 95 0.89 -5.23 0.14
C GLY A 95 1.14 -6.21 -1.01
N ALA A 96 0.55 -5.97 -2.19
CA ALA A 96 0.87 -6.74 -3.40
C ALA A 96 2.34 -6.54 -3.81
N ILE A 97 2.86 -5.31 -3.70
CA ILE A 97 4.28 -5.02 -3.92
C ILE A 97 5.16 -5.76 -2.90
N ALA A 98 4.77 -5.78 -1.62
CA ALA A 98 5.48 -6.51 -0.57
C ALA A 98 5.53 -8.03 -0.82
N GLN A 99 4.45 -8.61 -1.36
CA GLN A 99 4.43 -10.02 -1.79
C GLN A 99 5.48 -10.25 -2.89
N VAL A 100 5.50 -9.42 -3.92
CA VAL A 100 6.50 -9.51 -5.00
C VAL A 100 7.92 -9.37 -4.47
N LEU A 101 8.16 -8.40 -3.58
CA LEU A 101 9.47 -8.23 -2.93
C LEU A 101 9.89 -9.48 -2.16
N ALA A 102 9.00 -10.07 -1.37
CA ALA A 102 9.30 -11.27 -0.59
C ALA A 102 9.53 -12.53 -1.45
N ILE A 103 8.97 -12.59 -2.66
CA ILE A 103 9.09 -13.73 -3.58
C ILE A 103 10.31 -13.58 -4.51
N ASP A 104 10.44 -12.42 -5.16
CA ASP A 104 11.40 -12.20 -6.25
C ASP A 104 12.68 -11.49 -5.77
N HIS A 105 12.62 -10.85 -4.60
CA HIS A 105 13.71 -10.10 -4.00
C HIS A 105 13.90 -10.46 -2.53
N ALA A 106 13.72 -11.74 -2.17
CA ALA A 106 13.68 -12.20 -0.78
C ALA A 106 14.85 -11.72 0.10
N SER A 107 16.07 -11.60 -0.46
CA SER A 107 17.25 -11.10 0.26
C SER A 107 17.16 -9.63 0.68
N ARG A 108 16.22 -8.87 0.11
CA ARG A 108 15.94 -7.46 0.41
C ARG A 108 14.91 -7.27 1.52
N VAL A 109 14.30 -8.36 2.00
CA VAL A 109 13.14 -8.32 2.90
C VAL A 109 13.46 -9.01 4.21
N LYS A 110 13.29 -8.29 5.33
CA LYS A 110 13.48 -8.85 6.69
C LYS A 110 12.18 -9.47 7.23
N SER A 111 11.07 -8.76 7.07
CA SER A 111 9.70 -9.23 7.33
C SER A 111 8.72 -8.41 6.51
N ILE A 112 7.47 -8.87 6.38
CA ILE A 112 6.41 -8.14 5.68
C ILE A 112 5.15 -7.98 6.54
N VAL A 113 4.52 -6.82 6.44
CA VAL A 113 3.16 -6.54 6.93
C VAL A 113 2.26 -6.27 5.71
N LEU A 114 1.29 -7.15 5.50
CA LEU A 114 0.28 -7.07 4.45
C LEU A 114 -0.99 -6.44 5.03
N SER A 115 -1.15 -5.12 4.86
CA SER A 115 -2.26 -4.34 5.40
C SER A 115 -3.37 -4.19 4.35
N GLY A 116 -4.53 -4.82 4.57
CA GLY A 116 -5.70 -4.71 3.68
C GLY A 116 -5.35 -5.08 2.23
N SER A 117 -4.72 -6.23 2.01
CA SER A 117 -4.19 -6.66 0.70
C SER A 117 -4.80 -7.98 0.23
N TRP A 118 -4.43 -8.43 -0.97
CA TRP A 118 -5.02 -9.59 -1.64
C TRP A 118 -3.97 -10.40 -2.42
N ALA A 119 -4.30 -11.65 -2.75
CA ALA A 119 -3.48 -12.54 -3.57
C ALA A 119 -3.71 -12.35 -5.08
N LYS A 120 -4.98 -12.21 -5.46
CA LYS A 120 -5.48 -11.94 -6.82
C LYS A 120 -6.87 -11.31 -6.78
N PRO A 121 -7.30 -10.59 -7.83
CA PRO A 121 -8.69 -10.20 -8.02
C PRO A 121 -9.62 -11.40 -8.04
N ASP A 122 -10.73 -11.29 -7.33
CA ASP A 122 -11.89 -12.17 -7.45
C ASP A 122 -13.05 -11.41 -8.14
N PRO A 123 -14.21 -12.05 -8.40
CA PRO A 123 -15.32 -11.38 -9.06
C PRO A 123 -15.81 -10.10 -8.34
N GLN A 124 -15.79 -10.05 -7.01
CA GLN A 124 -16.23 -8.87 -6.26
C GLN A 124 -15.25 -7.71 -6.41
N PHE A 125 -13.95 -8.00 -6.31
CA PHE A 125 -12.89 -7.03 -6.55
C PHE A 125 -12.94 -6.51 -7.99
N THR A 126 -13.10 -7.40 -8.97
CA THR A 126 -13.20 -7.01 -10.38
C THR A 126 -14.38 -6.06 -10.61
N LEU A 127 -15.58 -6.42 -10.13
CA LEU A 127 -16.76 -5.55 -10.24
C LEU A 127 -16.54 -4.18 -9.59
N LEU A 128 -15.95 -4.15 -8.39
CA LEU A 128 -15.65 -2.91 -7.69
C LEU A 128 -14.70 -2.03 -8.50
N PHE A 129 -13.55 -2.56 -8.92
CA PHE A 129 -12.52 -1.75 -9.56
C PHE A 129 -12.84 -1.40 -11.01
N GLU A 130 -13.60 -2.22 -11.74
CA GLU A 130 -14.19 -1.83 -13.03
C GLU A 130 -15.21 -0.69 -12.87
N SER A 131 -16.06 -0.75 -11.84
CA SER A 131 -17.01 0.33 -11.54
C SER A 131 -16.28 1.62 -11.17
N ARG A 132 -15.24 1.52 -10.33
CA ARG A 132 -14.41 2.68 -9.97
C ARG A 132 -13.66 3.25 -11.17
N LEU A 133 -13.21 2.40 -12.10
CA LEU A 133 -12.60 2.84 -13.35
C LEU A 133 -13.61 3.61 -14.23
N ALA A 134 -14.85 3.14 -14.33
CA ALA A 134 -15.91 3.85 -15.04
C ALA A 134 -16.21 5.20 -14.40
N ILE A 135 -16.38 5.25 -13.06
CA ILE A 135 -16.58 6.50 -12.32
C ILE A 135 -15.46 7.51 -12.58
N LEU A 136 -14.20 7.06 -12.54
CA LEU A 136 -13.06 7.93 -12.82
C LEU A 136 -13.13 8.54 -14.23
N LYS A 137 -13.46 7.74 -15.23
CA LYS A 137 -13.49 8.16 -16.63
C LYS A 137 -14.69 9.03 -16.97
N ASP A 138 -15.85 8.68 -16.44
CA ASP A 138 -17.12 9.28 -16.84
C ASP A 138 -17.55 10.44 -15.92
N ALA A 139 -17.18 10.37 -14.64
CA ALA A 139 -17.58 11.34 -13.60
C ALA A 139 -16.39 12.09 -12.96
N GLY A 140 -15.14 11.77 -13.34
CA GLY A 140 -13.96 12.52 -12.95
C GLY A 140 -13.39 12.20 -11.56
N ALA A 141 -12.29 12.88 -11.23
CA ALA A 141 -11.49 12.63 -10.03
C ALA A 141 -12.26 12.86 -8.72
N GLN A 142 -13.12 13.88 -8.67
CA GLN A 142 -13.92 14.18 -7.48
C GLN A 142 -14.91 13.06 -7.14
N ALA A 143 -15.64 12.55 -8.13
CA ALA A 143 -16.56 11.41 -7.94
C ALA A 143 -15.81 10.14 -7.53
N TYR A 144 -14.65 9.88 -8.14
CA TYR A 144 -13.78 8.77 -7.77
C TYR A 144 -13.24 8.88 -6.33
N ALA A 145 -12.86 10.08 -5.90
CA ALA A 145 -12.41 10.36 -4.53
C ALA A 145 -13.55 10.20 -3.51
N ALA A 146 -14.72 10.79 -3.79
CA ALA A 146 -15.89 10.73 -2.92
C ALA A 146 -16.35 9.29 -2.68
N THR A 147 -16.47 8.51 -3.75
CA THR A 147 -16.81 7.08 -3.66
C THR A 147 -15.72 6.27 -2.97
N GLY A 148 -14.44 6.64 -3.17
CA GLY A 148 -13.32 6.06 -2.44
C GLY A 148 -13.44 6.23 -0.93
N PHE A 149 -13.68 7.45 -0.44
CA PHE A 149 -13.88 7.71 0.99
C PHE A 149 -15.11 7.00 1.55
N PHE A 150 -16.21 7.00 0.80
CA PHE A 150 -17.45 6.33 1.20
C PHE A 150 -17.25 4.82 1.44
N LEU A 151 -16.43 4.16 0.62
CA LEU A 151 -16.16 2.73 0.73
C LEU A 151 -15.03 2.39 1.70
N ALA A 152 -14.05 3.28 1.85
CA ALA A 152 -12.81 2.98 2.57
C ALA A 152 -12.86 3.32 4.07
N CYS A 153 -13.82 4.14 4.51
CA CYS A 153 -13.89 4.62 5.89
C CYS A 153 -15.22 4.23 6.57
N PRO A 154 -15.23 3.92 7.88
CA PRO A 154 -16.45 3.70 8.63
C PRO A 154 -17.34 4.97 8.70
N PRO A 155 -18.67 4.82 8.80
CA PRO A 155 -19.59 5.95 8.79
C PRO A 155 -19.36 6.92 9.96
N GLU A 156 -18.99 6.42 11.13
CA GLU A 156 -18.65 7.23 12.30
C GLU A 156 -17.42 8.12 12.06
N TRP A 157 -16.39 7.58 11.40
CA TRP A 157 -15.19 8.34 11.07
C TRP A 157 -15.48 9.38 9.98
N ILE A 158 -16.30 9.04 8.98
CA ILE A 158 -16.73 9.99 7.95
C ILE A 158 -17.49 11.16 8.59
N ARG A 159 -18.41 10.89 9.53
CA ARG A 159 -19.18 11.93 10.23
C ARG A 159 -18.27 12.93 10.95
N GLU A 160 -17.20 12.44 11.58
CA GLU A 160 -16.27 13.25 12.37
C GLU A 160 -15.26 14.03 11.52
N ASN A 161 -14.93 13.50 10.34
CA ASN A 161 -13.89 14.04 9.46
C ASN A 161 -14.47 14.62 8.16
N PHE A 162 -15.78 14.88 8.10
CA PHE A 162 -16.48 15.19 6.85
C PHE A 162 -15.94 16.45 6.15
N ALA A 163 -15.57 17.49 6.92
CA ALA A 163 -15.00 18.72 6.38
C ALA A 163 -13.66 18.47 5.66
N ASP A 164 -12.76 17.70 6.28
CA ASP A 164 -11.46 17.36 5.70
C ASP A 164 -11.61 16.43 4.49
N ILE A 165 -12.56 15.50 4.54
CA ILE A 165 -12.90 14.64 3.40
C ILE A 165 -13.41 15.49 2.24
N LYS A 166 -14.30 16.45 2.50
CA LYS A 166 -14.82 17.36 1.48
C LYS A 166 -13.74 18.21 0.84
N ALA A 167 -12.82 18.76 1.63
CA ALA A 167 -11.67 19.49 1.12
C ALA A 167 -10.74 18.60 0.28
N ALA A 168 -10.51 17.36 0.70
CA ALA A 168 -9.72 16.40 -0.08
C ALA A 168 -10.38 16.02 -1.42
N ILE A 169 -11.71 15.87 -1.44
CA ILE A 169 -12.48 15.62 -2.68
C ILE A 169 -12.38 16.80 -3.63
N GLU A 170 -12.48 18.03 -3.11
CA GLU A 170 -12.42 19.25 -3.93
C GLU A 170 -11.07 19.42 -4.62
N ARG A 171 -9.98 18.96 -3.99
CA ARG A 171 -8.62 18.99 -4.55
C ARG A 171 -8.23 17.74 -5.36
N ALA A 172 -9.17 16.83 -5.61
CA ALA A 172 -8.84 15.53 -6.21
C ALA A 172 -8.26 15.66 -7.63
N GLU A 173 -8.64 16.71 -8.37
CA GLU A 173 -8.12 16.96 -9.72
C GLU A 173 -6.63 17.38 -9.70
N GLU A 174 -6.22 18.14 -8.69
CA GLU A 174 -4.84 18.56 -8.50
C GLU A 174 -3.98 17.48 -7.84
N ASP A 175 -4.55 16.76 -6.87
CA ASP A 175 -3.83 15.79 -6.04
C ASP A 175 -3.60 14.45 -6.78
N PHE A 176 -4.50 14.07 -7.69
CA PHE A 176 -4.35 12.81 -8.45
C PHE A 176 -3.41 12.93 -9.65
N ALA A 177 -2.91 11.77 -10.08
CA ALA A 177 -2.27 11.66 -11.37
C ALA A 177 -3.30 11.86 -12.50
N PRO A 178 -2.84 12.15 -13.73
CA PRO A 178 -3.74 12.20 -14.89
C PRO A 178 -4.62 10.95 -15.00
N VAL A 179 -5.85 11.13 -15.47
CA VAL A 179 -6.87 10.06 -15.52
C VAL A 179 -6.35 8.78 -16.17
N ASP A 180 -5.59 8.89 -17.26
CA ASP A 180 -5.04 7.71 -17.95
C ASP A 180 -4.01 6.94 -17.12
N VAL A 181 -3.22 7.65 -16.30
CA VAL A 181 -2.25 7.03 -15.39
C VAL A 181 -2.98 6.33 -14.25
N VAL A 182 -4.00 6.97 -13.66
CA VAL A 182 -4.82 6.33 -12.62
C VAL A 182 -5.56 5.12 -13.19
N ALA A 183 -6.13 5.24 -14.38
CA ALA A 183 -6.82 4.16 -15.09
C ALA A 183 -5.89 2.97 -15.36
N GLU A 184 -4.66 3.21 -15.81
CA GLU A 184 -3.71 2.13 -16.06
C GLU A 184 -3.23 1.46 -14.77
N ARG A 185 -3.16 2.21 -13.67
CA ARG A 185 -2.85 1.64 -12.35
C ARG A 185 -4.04 0.86 -11.75
N ILE A 186 -5.29 1.20 -12.08
CA ILE A 186 -6.44 0.34 -11.77
C ILE A 186 -6.37 -0.96 -12.57
N LYS A 187 -6.07 -0.90 -13.88
CA LYS A 187 -5.90 -2.13 -14.67
C LYS A 187 -4.72 -2.98 -14.19
N MET A 188 -3.65 -2.37 -13.70
CA MET A 188 -2.53 -3.09 -13.09
C MET A 188 -3.00 -4.01 -11.95
N ILE A 189 -3.81 -3.51 -11.01
CA ILE A 189 -4.29 -4.33 -9.90
C ILE A 189 -5.29 -5.40 -10.35
N LEU A 190 -6.07 -5.13 -11.40
CA LEU A 190 -6.96 -6.12 -12.02
C LEU A 190 -6.22 -7.26 -12.74
N ARG A 191 -4.94 -7.06 -13.10
CA ARG A 191 -4.09 -8.07 -13.73
C ARG A 191 -3.19 -8.83 -12.75
N PHE A 192 -3.11 -8.40 -11.50
CA PHE A 192 -2.17 -8.96 -10.53
C PHE A 192 -2.62 -10.35 -10.06
N ASP A 193 -1.75 -11.35 -10.14
CA ASP A 193 -1.96 -12.65 -9.52
C ASP A 193 -0.61 -13.21 -9.05
N ARG A 194 -0.51 -13.43 -7.73
CA ARG A 194 0.65 -14.11 -7.11
C ARG A 194 0.27 -15.43 -6.43
N THR A 195 -0.96 -15.91 -6.61
CA THR A 195 -1.51 -17.07 -5.90
C THR A 195 -0.61 -18.30 -6.00
N ALA A 196 -0.02 -18.55 -7.17
CA ALA A 196 0.85 -19.71 -7.40
C ALA A 196 2.18 -19.63 -6.60
N ASP A 197 2.64 -18.44 -6.25
CA ASP A 197 3.97 -18.20 -5.67
C ASP A 197 3.94 -17.84 -4.18
N LEU A 198 2.76 -17.59 -3.58
CA LEU A 198 2.66 -17.16 -2.17
C LEU A 198 3.31 -18.14 -1.18
N HIS A 199 3.30 -19.43 -1.48
CA HIS A 199 3.96 -20.46 -0.67
C HIS A 199 5.49 -20.31 -0.60
N ARG A 200 6.09 -19.50 -1.49
CA ARG A 200 7.53 -19.20 -1.51
C ARG A 200 7.91 -18.08 -0.54
N ILE A 201 6.93 -17.35 0.02
CA ILE A 201 7.19 -16.33 1.04
C ILE A 201 7.63 -17.04 2.33
N ALA A 202 8.92 -16.95 2.63
CA ALA A 202 9.54 -17.55 3.81
C ALA A 202 9.83 -16.55 4.94
N THR A 203 9.71 -15.25 4.67
CA THR A 203 9.94 -14.19 5.66
C THR A 203 8.79 -14.12 6.67
N PRO A 204 9.05 -13.75 7.93
CA PRO A 204 8.00 -13.47 8.90
C PRO A 204 6.95 -12.54 8.31
N THR A 205 5.67 -12.93 8.42
CA THR A 205 4.56 -12.23 7.75
C THR A 205 3.43 -11.94 8.74
N LEU A 206 2.99 -10.69 8.79
CA LEU A 206 1.75 -10.28 9.44
C LEU A 206 0.73 -9.86 8.39
N VAL A 207 -0.50 -10.38 8.49
CA VAL A 207 -1.67 -9.90 7.77
C VAL A 207 -2.47 -9.01 8.72
N LEU A 208 -2.65 -7.74 8.36
CA LEU A 208 -3.54 -6.80 9.07
C LEU A 208 -4.79 -6.58 8.24
N ALA A 209 -5.95 -6.92 8.78
CA ALA A 209 -7.21 -6.88 8.04
C ALA A 209 -8.36 -6.33 8.89
N ALA A 210 -9.24 -5.55 8.27
CA ALA A 210 -10.44 -5.03 8.92
C ALA A 210 -11.67 -5.83 8.45
N LEU A 211 -12.56 -6.18 9.39
CA LEU A 211 -13.80 -6.90 9.06
C LEU A 211 -14.77 -6.03 8.24
N ASP A 212 -14.69 -4.72 8.41
CA ASP A 212 -15.49 -3.69 7.77
C ASP A 212 -14.83 -3.10 6.51
N ASP A 213 -13.76 -3.72 5.98
CA ASP A 213 -13.12 -3.32 4.72
C ASP A 213 -14.02 -3.66 3.50
N ALA A 214 -14.63 -2.63 2.91
CA ALA A 214 -15.49 -2.78 1.73
C ALA A 214 -14.72 -2.68 0.39
N ILE A 215 -13.42 -2.36 0.40
CA ILE A 215 -12.58 -2.32 -0.81
C ILE A 215 -11.88 -3.65 -1.02
N ILE A 216 -11.25 -4.16 0.03
CA ILE A 216 -10.57 -5.46 0.07
C ILE A 216 -11.26 -6.30 1.14
N PRO A 217 -12.33 -7.04 0.77
CA PRO A 217 -13.10 -7.81 1.73
C PRO A 217 -12.22 -8.79 2.53
N PHE A 218 -12.60 -9.02 3.78
CA PHE A 218 -11.82 -9.80 4.75
C PHE A 218 -11.34 -11.17 4.24
N HIS A 219 -12.15 -11.87 3.43
CA HIS A 219 -11.79 -13.19 2.88
C HIS A 219 -10.55 -13.18 1.98
N MET A 220 -10.19 -12.02 1.41
CA MET A 220 -8.95 -11.85 0.66
C MET A 220 -7.72 -11.92 1.57
N SER A 221 -7.82 -11.34 2.76
CA SER A 221 -6.78 -11.44 3.79
C SER A 221 -6.69 -12.86 4.36
N GLU A 222 -7.82 -13.54 4.55
CA GLU A 222 -7.81 -14.96 4.91
C GLU A 222 -7.14 -15.84 3.85
N SER A 223 -7.28 -15.48 2.57
CA SER A 223 -6.63 -16.21 1.49
C SER A 223 -5.11 -16.03 1.50
N LEU A 224 -4.61 -14.84 1.85
CA LEU A 224 -3.19 -14.62 2.10
C LEU A 224 -2.70 -15.43 3.30
N LEU A 225 -3.42 -15.40 4.42
CA LEU A 225 -3.08 -16.14 5.64
C LEU A 225 -2.95 -17.66 5.38
N ARG A 226 -3.87 -18.23 4.58
CA ARG A 226 -3.82 -19.66 4.22
C ARG A 226 -2.67 -20.02 3.28
N ALA A 227 -2.28 -19.08 2.41
CA ALA A 227 -1.29 -19.34 1.36
C ALA A 227 0.15 -19.13 1.82
N ILE A 228 0.38 -18.28 2.82
CA ILE A 228 1.71 -17.93 3.33
C ILE A 228 2.00 -18.73 4.61
N MET A 229 3.00 -19.59 4.56
CA MET A 229 3.37 -20.44 5.69
C MET A 229 3.85 -19.58 6.88
N GLY A 230 3.26 -19.79 8.06
CA GLY A 230 3.64 -19.08 9.28
C GLY A 230 3.16 -17.63 9.34
N ALA A 231 2.31 -17.18 8.42
CA ALA A 231 1.68 -15.87 8.52
C ALA A 231 0.80 -15.76 9.76
N GLN A 232 0.85 -14.60 10.42
CA GLN A 232 -0.01 -14.24 11.54
C GLN A 232 -1.13 -13.32 11.05
N LEU A 233 -2.28 -13.32 11.72
CA LEU A 233 -3.40 -12.43 11.43
C LEU A 233 -3.71 -11.58 12.66
N THR A 234 -3.81 -10.27 12.44
CA THR A 234 -4.39 -9.33 13.40
C THR A 234 -5.59 -8.67 12.75
N VAL A 235 -6.73 -8.78 13.42
CA VAL A 235 -8.00 -8.18 12.99
C VAL A 235 -8.15 -6.81 13.64
N VAL A 236 -8.49 -5.80 12.85
CA VAL A 236 -8.69 -4.41 13.30
C VAL A 236 -10.07 -3.89 12.88
N HIS A 237 -10.41 -2.67 13.31
CA HIS A 237 -11.58 -1.91 12.86
C HIS A 237 -11.10 -0.65 12.14
N GLY A 238 -11.84 -0.16 11.14
CA GLY A 238 -11.50 1.10 10.47
C GLY A 238 -11.68 1.12 8.96
N GLY A 239 -12.42 0.16 8.39
CA GLY A 239 -12.60 0.02 6.95
C GLY A 239 -11.27 -0.20 6.23
N HIS A 240 -11.23 0.02 4.91
CA HIS A 240 -9.97 -0.11 4.15
C HIS A 240 -8.88 0.84 4.64
N PHE A 241 -9.25 2.04 5.11
CA PHE A 241 -8.31 3.05 5.58
C PHE A 241 -8.05 2.99 7.08
N PHE A 242 -8.09 1.78 7.68
CA PHE A 242 -7.72 1.58 9.08
C PHE A 242 -6.36 2.21 9.50
N PRO A 243 -5.31 2.31 8.65
CA PRO A 243 -4.08 3.03 9.03
C PRO A 243 -4.28 4.54 9.21
N ARG A 244 -5.31 5.13 8.58
CA ARG A 244 -5.70 6.54 8.71
C ARG A 244 -6.77 6.74 9.78
N VAL A 245 -7.66 5.76 9.97
CA VAL A 245 -8.75 5.83 10.94
C VAL A 245 -8.23 5.73 12.37
N ASP A 246 -7.29 4.81 12.62
CA ASP A 246 -6.62 4.68 13.92
C ASP A 246 -5.09 4.55 13.74
N PRO A 247 -4.39 5.68 13.50
CA PRO A 247 -2.95 5.68 13.29
C PRO A 247 -2.14 5.09 14.47
N PRO A 248 -2.45 5.41 15.75
CA PRO A 248 -1.79 4.79 16.90
C PRO A 248 -1.91 3.27 16.94
N ALA A 249 -3.13 2.71 16.81
CA ALA A 249 -3.31 1.27 16.86
C ALA A 249 -2.57 0.56 15.71
N PHE A 250 -2.62 1.14 14.50
CA PHE A 250 -1.86 0.60 13.37
C PHE A 250 -0.35 0.60 13.63
N ALA A 251 0.20 1.71 14.12
CA ALA A 251 1.62 1.83 14.42
C ALA A 251 2.08 0.83 15.49
N ASP A 252 1.26 0.62 16.53
CA ASP A 252 1.56 -0.33 17.60
C ASP A 252 1.58 -1.78 17.10
N HIS A 253 0.61 -2.18 16.25
CA HIS A 253 0.61 -3.50 15.64
C HIS A 253 1.83 -3.74 14.74
N VAL A 254 2.20 -2.74 13.93
CA VAL A 254 3.38 -2.81 13.06
C VAL A 254 4.66 -2.94 13.89
N ALA A 255 4.85 -2.06 14.88
CA ALA A 255 6.06 -2.04 15.67
C ALA A 255 6.21 -3.30 16.53
N GLY A 256 5.13 -3.74 17.18
CA GLY A 256 5.14 -4.95 18.00
C GLY A 256 5.47 -6.21 17.19
N PHE A 257 4.96 -6.33 15.96
CA PHE A 257 5.31 -7.42 15.07
C PHE A 257 6.78 -7.38 14.62
N ILE A 258 7.27 -6.21 14.21
CA ILE A 258 8.66 -6.07 13.75
C ILE A 258 9.65 -6.39 14.87
N GLU A 259 9.41 -5.92 16.08
CA GLU A 259 10.27 -6.19 17.23
C GLU A 259 10.26 -7.67 17.62
N ALA A 260 9.11 -8.33 17.57
CA ALA A 260 9.03 -9.78 17.79
C ALA A 260 9.78 -10.57 16.71
N ALA A 261 9.72 -10.13 15.44
CA ALA A 261 10.40 -10.77 14.32
C ALA A 261 11.93 -10.61 14.34
N GLN A 262 12.48 -9.69 15.14
CA GLN A 262 13.93 -9.52 15.32
C GLN A 262 14.52 -10.48 16.35
N ILE A 263 13.69 -11.07 17.22
CA ILE A 263 14.11 -11.93 18.33
C ILE A 263 14.19 -13.41 17.89
N GLY A 264 13.46 -13.79 16.84
CA GLY A 264 13.42 -15.16 16.30
C GLY A 264 14.35 -15.36 15.11
#